data_AF-A0A1I3Z1M2-F1
#
_entry.id   AF-A0A1I3Z1M2-F1
#
_cell.length_a   1.000
_cell.length_b   1.000
_cell.length_c   1.000
_cell.angle_alpha   90.00
_cell.angle_beta   90.00
_cell.angle_gamma   90.00
#
_symmetry.space_group_name_H-M   'P 1'
#
loop_
_entity.id
_entity.type
_entity.pdbx_description
1 polymer ?
#
loop_
_entity_poly.entity_id
_entity_poly.type
_entity_poly.pdbx_seq_one_letter_code
_entity_poly.pdbx_strand_id
1 'polypeptide(L)'
;MSLKILSSLLLGCCLVLPAVSGHSAQNASVPTPAGAVGVNHGPGGMGFPVGKFCAVANYRYAHKDEWYLHTSEEDGADKEVSSHNIVFKTRYGIAKGWDIRTATPFLMNTIETDGKNDAWSGGLGDTTAILRNQFMSQKDGAPLSLALDLGMFVPTGEVGQNNIGTGAWGGLVGAGATWMIGSHRLETDLSYLIYTEGKKEVTKGDRLRVNGHYAYALNNRLDLGLEGYYEWTRADEADGVNQENEVKTFFAGPKFNLKFPEYGVTLGGVVLGAVYREYEKQTLTEDWRAEFKLIKLF
;
A
#
# COMPACT_ATOMS: atom_id res chain seq x y z
N MET A 1 18.62 4.54 -22.05
CA MET A 1 17.47 4.09 -22.88
C MET A 1 16.75 2.97 -22.13
N SER A 2 15.98 3.27 -21.07
CA SER A 2 15.32 2.20 -20.29
C SER A 2 14.17 2.61 -19.36
N LEU A 3 13.86 3.89 -19.16
CA LEU A 3 12.70 4.26 -18.31
C LEU A 3 11.40 4.41 -19.12
N LYS A 4 11.49 5.05 -20.30
CA LYS A 4 10.32 5.28 -21.16
C LYS A 4 9.71 3.98 -21.69
N ILE A 5 10.50 2.93 -21.91
CA ILE A 5 10.02 1.66 -22.50
C ILE A 5 9.20 0.87 -21.47
N LEU A 6 9.59 0.87 -20.19
CA LEU A 6 8.90 0.11 -19.14
C LEU A 6 7.58 0.78 -18.72
N SER A 7 7.57 2.11 -18.62
CA SER A 7 6.35 2.90 -18.39
C SER A 7 5.36 2.76 -19.55
N SER A 8 5.88 2.72 -20.78
CA SER A 8 5.06 2.49 -22.00
C SER A 8 4.54 1.05 -22.09
N LEU A 9 5.25 0.06 -21.55
CA LEU A 9 4.77 -1.32 -21.53
C LEU A 9 3.65 -1.53 -20.48
N LEU A 10 3.76 -0.90 -19.31
CA LEU A 10 2.68 -0.96 -18.31
C LEU A 10 1.43 -0.19 -18.78
N LEU A 11 1.61 0.97 -19.41
CA LEU A 11 0.51 1.73 -20.01
C LEU A 11 -0.05 1.02 -21.28
N GLY A 12 0.82 0.36 -22.04
CA GLY A 12 0.49 -0.42 -23.24
C GLY A 12 -0.27 -1.70 -22.92
N CYS A 13 0.08 -2.42 -21.85
CA CYS A 13 -0.70 -3.55 -21.35
C CYS A 13 -2.09 -3.14 -20.83
N CYS A 14 -2.29 -1.86 -20.46
CA CYS A 14 -3.61 -1.32 -20.13
C CYS A 14 -4.42 -0.86 -21.36
N LEU A 15 -3.77 -0.63 -22.51
CA LEU A 15 -4.40 -0.07 -23.72
C LEU A 15 -4.58 -1.10 -24.85
N VAL A 16 -3.87 -2.22 -24.84
CA VAL A 16 -4.11 -3.33 -25.77
C VAL A 16 -5.17 -4.24 -25.16
N LEU A 17 -6.41 -3.76 -25.19
CA LEU A 17 -7.60 -4.57 -25.02
C LEU A 17 -7.75 -5.46 -26.26
N PRO A 18 -7.61 -6.79 -26.18
CA PRO A 18 -8.18 -7.61 -27.21
C PRO A 18 -9.70 -7.50 -27.08
N ALA A 19 -10.36 -7.12 -28.17
CA ALA A 19 -11.77 -7.33 -28.40
C ALA A 19 -12.02 -8.85 -28.43
N VAL A 20 -12.02 -9.49 -27.26
CA VAL A 20 -12.39 -10.90 -27.12
C VAL A 20 -13.90 -10.93 -26.89
N SER A 21 -14.62 -11.09 -27.99
CA SER A 21 -15.98 -11.61 -28.01
C SER A 21 -15.98 -13.06 -27.49
N GLY A 22 -15.95 -13.22 -26.17
CA GLY A 22 -16.00 -14.52 -25.51
C GLY A 22 -17.41 -14.86 -25.02
N HIS A 23 -18.23 -15.44 -25.90
CA HIS A 23 -19.35 -16.26 -25.44
C HIS A 23 -18.79 -17.51 -24.77
N SER A 24 -18.85 -17.61 -23.43
CA SER A 24 -18.81 -18.93 -22.76
C SER A 24 -19.32 -18.88 -21.30
N ALA A 25 -20.11 -19.90 -20.98
CA ALA A 25 -20.58 -20.32 -19.64
C ALA A 25 -21.55 -19.39 -18.87
N GLN A 26 -22.74 -19.18 -19.44
CA GLN A 26 -23.92 -18.86 -18.63
C GLN A 26 -24.19 -20.04 -17.67
N ASN A 27 -24.12 -19.80 -16.35
CA ASN A 27 -24.58 -20.65 -15.23
C ASN A 27 -23.53 -21.23 -14.26
N ALA A 28 -22.23 -20.92 -14.40
CA ALA A 28 -21.30 -21.02 -13.26
C ALA A 28 -21.06 -19.61 -12.70
N SER A 29 -21.21 -19.41 -11.39
CA SER A 29 -20.83 -18.14 -10.76
C SER A 29 -19.34 -17.92 -10.99
N VAL A 30 -18.97 -16.94 -11.81
CA VAL A 30 -17.57 -16.69 -12.15
C VAL A 30 -16.81 -16.35 -10.86
N PRO A 31 -15.73 -17.07 -10.52
CA PRO A 31 -14.95 -16.80 -9.32
C PRO A 31 -14.48 -15.34 -9.26
N THR A 32 -14.71 -14.70 -8.12
CA THR A 32 -14.37 -13.28 -7.94
C THR A 32 -13.02 -13.13 -7.21
N PRO A 33 -12.04 -12.41 -7.79
CA PRO A 33 -10.77 -12.14 -7.12
C PRO A 33 -10.87 -11.18 -5.93
N ALA A 34 -10.12 -11.48 -4.88
CA ALA A 34 -9.89 -10.59 -3.76
C ALA A 34 -9.00 -9.38 -4.15
N GLY A 35 -8.99 -8.37 -3.27
CA GLY A 35 -8.25 -7.13 -3.49
C GLY A 35 -6.76 -7.23 -3.22
N ALA A 36 -6.10 -6.07 -3.16
CA ALA A 36 -4.70 -5.98 -2.85
C ALA A 36 -4.35 -6.57 -1.47
N VAL A 37 -3.15 -7.15 -1.32
CA VAL A 37 -2.60 -7.72 -0.09
C VAL A 37 -1.78 -6.69 0.66
N GLY A 38 -1.09 -5.81 -0.04
CA GLY A 38 -0.12 -4.96 0.64
C GLY A 38 -0.66 -4.05 1.74
N VAL A 39 0.26 -3.58 2.56
CA VAL A 39 0.04 -2.76 3.75
C VAL A 39 -0.43 -1.36 3.37
N ASN A 40 -0.08 -0.87 2.19
CA ASN A 40 -0.58 0.41 1.70
C ASN A 40 -2.08 0.32 1.37
N HIS A 41 -2.81 1.41 1.59
CA HIS A 41 -4.27 1.44 1.48
C HIS A 41 -4.77 1.01 0.10
N GLY A 42 -5.85 0.22 0.12
CA GLY A 42 -6.72 -0.18 -0.99
C GLY A 42 -8.17 -0.24 -0.47
N PRO A 43 -9.20 -0.45 -1.31
CA PRO A 43 -9.19 -1.38 -2.44
C PRO A 43 -9.70 -0.80 -3.77
N GLY A 44 -8.90 0.03 -4.44
CA GLY A 44 -9.17 0.48 -5.80
C GLY A 44 -10.36 1.41 -5.90
N GLY A 45 -11.27 1.09 -6.82
CA GLY A 45 -12.57 1.75 -6.98
C GLY A 45 -13.74 0.98 -6.37
N MET A 46 -13.51 -0.11 -5.63
CA MET A 46 -14.58 -0.95 -5.08
C MET A 46 -15.26 -0.30 -3.85
N GLY A 47 -16.59 -0.35 -3.84
CA GLY A 47 -17.42 0.03 -2.70
C GLY A 47 -17.40 -1.00 -1.57
N PHE A 48 -18.10 -0.68 -0.49
CA PHE A 48 -18.30 -1.55 0.67
C PHE A 48 -19.78 -1.79 0.92
N PRO A 49 -20.19 -2.98 1.39
CA PRO A 49 -21.58 -3.21 1.77
C PRO A 49 -22.00 -2.34 2.96
N VAL A 50 -23.21 -1.78 2.88
CA VAL A 50 -23.81 -0.96 3.93
C VAL A 50 -24.09 -1.79 5.18
N GLY A 51 -23.81 -1.25 6.36
CA GLY A 51 -24.04 -1.90 7.66
C GLY A 51 -23.08 -3.05 7.96
N LYS A 52 -22.08 -3.29 7.12
CA LYS A 52 -21.05 -4.31 7.34
C LYS A 52 -19.81 -3.70 7.97
N PHE A 53 -19.12 -4.51 8.77
CA PHE A 53 -17.85 -4.16 9.40
C PHE A 53 -16.75 -5.11 8.94
N CYS A 54 -15.56 -4.57 8.69
CA CYS A 54 -14.40 -5.36 8.34
C CYS A 54 -13.22 -4.95 9.22
N ALA A 55 -12.57 -5.96 9.78
CA ALA A 55 -11.28 -5.82 10.45
C ALA A 55 -10.19 -6.43 9.56
N VAL A 56 -9.06 -5.75 9.47
CA VAL A 56 -7.90 -6.20 8.70
C VAL A 56 -6.66 -6.11 9.57
N ALA A 57 -5.91 -7.20 9.64
CA ALA A 57 -4.56 -7.21 10.20
C ALA A 57 -3.59 -7.38 9.03
N ASN A 58 -2.73 -6.39 8.84
CA ASN A 58 -1.64 -6.45 7.89
C ASN A 58 -0.34 -6.65 8.65
N TYR A 59 0.55 -7.48 8.13
CA TYR A 59 1.91 -7.66 8.63
C TYR A 59 2.88 -7.49 7.46
N ARG A 60 3.97 -6.77 7.67
CA ARG A 60 5.08 -6.62 6.73
C ARG A 60 6.37 -6.94 7.45
N TYR A 61 7.18 -7.77 6.79
CA TYR A 61 8.57 -7.99 7.10
C TYR A 61 9.42 -7.39 5.99
N ALA A 62 10.46 -6.66 6.35
CA ALA A 62 11.48 -6.18 5.43
C ALA A 62 12.85 -6.31 6.08
N HIS A 63 13.83 -6.75 5.28
CA HIS A 63 15.23 -6.78 5.67
C HIS A 63 15.98 -5.71 4.88
N LYS A 64 16.95 -5.08 5.53
CA LYS A 64 17.73 -3.99 4.95
C LYS A 64 19.21 -4.17 5.29
N ASP A 65 20.02 -4.24 4.26
CA ASP A 65 21.45 -4.58 4.28
C ASP A 65 22.23 -3.80 3.21
N GLU A 66 21.60 -3.42 2.10
CA GLU A 66 22.24 -2.62 1.05
C GLU A 66 22.08 -1.09 1.25
N TRP A 67 23.19 -0.35 1.12
CA TRP A 67 23.22 1.11 1.14
C TRP A 67 23.08 1.69 -0.28
N TYR A 68 22.25 2.71 -0.44
CA TYR A 68 22.07 3.40 -1.73
C TYR A 68 22.24 4.91 -1.60
N LEU A 69 22.84 5.53 -2.62
CA LEU A 69 22.81 6.97 -2.90
C LEU A 69 22.42 7.19 -4.36
N HIS A 70 21.48 8.10 -4.58
CA HIS A 70 20.73 8.22 -5.82
C HIS A 70 20.21 6.84 -6.27
N THR A 71 20.64 6.34 -7.42
CA THR A 71 20.22 5.05 -7.97
C THR A 71 21.30 3.97 -7.89
N SER A 72 22.39 4.21 -7.14
CA SER A 72 23.55 3.33 -7.09
C SER A 72 23.73 2.75 -5.69
N GLU A 73 24.18 1.49 -5.65
CA GLU A 73 24.65 0.86 -4.43
C GLU A 73 25.97 1.50 -3.99
N GLU A 74 26.14 1.71 -2.70
CA GLU A 74 27.30 2.36 -2.09
C GLU A 74 27.85 1.51 -0.94
N ASP A 75 29.15 1.66 -0.65
CA ASP A 75 29.72 1.12 0.57
C ASP A 75 29.21 1.93 1.78
N GLY A 76 28.77 1.23 2.82
CA GLY A 76 28.28 1.85 4.04
C GLY A 76 28.78 1.15 5.30
N ALA A 77 28.24 1.58 6.44
CA ALA A 77 28.54 0.91 7.71
C ALA A 77 27.95 -0.51 7.70
N ASP A 78 28.67 -1.47 8.28
CA ASP A 78 28.18 -2.83 8.47
C ASP A 78 27.01 -2.82 9.45
N LYS A 79 25.80 -2.84 8.88
CA LYS A 79 24.55 -2.54 9.57
C LYS A 79 23.40 -3.23 8.87
N GLU A 80 22.69 -4.05 9.61
CA GLU A 80 21.47 -4.69 9.15
C GLU A 80 20.27 -4.18 9.95
N VAL A 81 19.12 -4.03 9.27
CA VAL A 81 17.87 -3.64 9.92
C VAL A 81 16.76 -4.59 9.52
N SER A 82 16.26 -5.32 10.51
CA SER A 82 15.06 -6.14 10.39
C SER A 82 13.84 -5.35 10.86
N SER A 83 12.88 -5.13 9.95
CA SER A 83 11.69 -4.31 10.18
C SER A 83 10.43 -5.15 10.16
N HIS A 84 9.68 -5.08 11.25
CA HIS A 84 8.37 -5.70 11.43
C HIS A 84 7.30 -4.62 11.58
N ASN A 85 6.36 -4.56 10.66
CA ASN A 85 5.28 -3.57 10.65
C ASN A 85 3.92 -4.25 10.66
N ILE A 86 3.15 -4.03 11.72
CA ILE A 86 1.77 -4.50 11.84
C ILE A 86 0.84 -3.31 11.63
N VAL A 87 -0.15 -3.41 10.75
CA VAL A 87 -1.16 -2.36 10.56
C VAL A 87 -2.54 -2.93 10.79
N PHE A 88 -3.19 -2.43 11.83
CA PHE A 88 -4.59 -2.73 12.10
C PHE A 88 -5.47 -1.75 11.35
N LYS A 89 -6.40 -2.28 10.57
CA LYS A 89 -7.33 -1.46 9.80
C LYS A 89 -8.76 -1.86 10.08
N THR A 90 -9.63 -0.87 10.07
CA THR A 90 -11.06 -1.08 10.12
C THR A 90 -11.74 -0.46 8.91
N ARG A 91 -12.89 -1.00 8.53
CA ARG A 91 -13.75 -0.45 7.49
C ARG A 91 -15.21 -0.66 7.88
N TYR A 92 -16.03 0.38 7.74
CA TYR A 92 -17.46 0.30 8.03
C TYR A 92 -18.29 1.01 6.96
N GLY A 93 -19.32 0.33 6.46
CA GLY A 93 -20.18 0.84 5.40
C GLY A 93 -21.32 1.67 5.96
N ILE A 94 -21.23 2.99 5.82
CA ILE A 94 -22.19 3.92 6.43
C ILE A 94 -23.43 4.17 5.55
N ALA A 95 -23.26 4.19 4.22
CA ALA A 95 -24.34 4.41 3.26
C ALA A 95 -23.95 3.84 1.88
N LYS A 96 -24.88 3.83 0.91
CA LYS A 96 -24.56 3.34 -0.45
C LYS A 96 -23.38 4.14 -1.02
N GLY A 97 -22.30 3.43 -1.36
CA GLY A 97 -21.07 4.01 -1.88
C GLY A 97 -20.17 4.67 -0.83
N TRP A 98 -20.61 4.84 0.42
CA TRP A 98 -19.84 5.51 1.46
C TRP A 98 -19.33 4.52 2.51
N ASP A 99 -18.04 4.62 2.82
CA ASP A 99 -17.43 3.87 3.91
C ASP A 99 -16.38 4.70 4.65
N ILE A 100 -16.20 4.41 5.93
CA ILE A 100 -15.15 4.98 6.77
C ILE A 100 -14.08 3.92 7.01
N ARG A 101 -12.81 4.33 7.00
CA ARG A 101 -11.66 3.47 7.23
C ARG A 101 -10.75 4.06 8.28
N THR A 102 -10.11 3.18 9.04
CA THR A 102 -8.96 3.55 9.87
C THR A 102 -7.79 2.63 9.56
N ALA A 103 -6.57 3.12 9.77
CA ALA A 103 -5.37 2.31 9.76
C ALA A 103 -4.37 2.83 10.79
N THR A 104 -4.02 1.98 11.75
CA THR A 104 -3.09 2.29 12.84
C THR A 104 -1.89 1.35 12.72
N PRO A 105 -0.70 1.87 12.40
CA PRO A 105 0.51 1.08 12.31
C PRO A 105 1.16 0.88 13.68
N PHE A 106 1.87 -0.23 13.84
CA PHE A 106 2.76 -0.55 14.94
C PHE A 106 4.05 -1.10 14.33
N LEU A 107 5.17 -0.43 14.59
CA LEU A 107 6.47 -0.78 14.01
C LEU A 107 7.40 -1.30 15.09
N MET A 108 8.20 -2.29 14.71
CA MET A 108 9.32 -2.80 15.50
C MET A 108 10.51 -2.98 14.55
N ASN A 109 11.59 -2.25 14.80
CA ASN A 109 12.84 -2.41 14.08
C ASN A 109 13.91 -2.88 15.05
N THR A 110 14.61 -3.94 14.65
CA THR A 110 15.86 -4.37 15.26
C THR A 110 16.99 -3.90 14.37
N ILE A 111 17.96 -3.21 14.96
CA ILE A 111 19.12 -2.66 14.28
C ILE A 111 20.34 -3.39 14.82
N GLU A 112 20.97 -4.16 13.96
CA GLU A 112 22.20 -4.88 14.25
C GLU A 112 23.36 -4.07 13.65
N THR A 113 24.44 -3.90 14.40
CA THR A 113 25.61 -3.13 13.97
C THR A 113 26.85 -3.76 14.55
N ASP A 114 27.79 -4.09 13.67
CA ASP A 114 28.99 -4.83 14.04
C ASP A 114 29.80 -4.11 15.15
N GLY A 115 30.10 -4.86 16.21
CA GLY A 115 30.85 -4.36 17.37
C GLY A 115 30.07 -3.43 18.31
N LYS A 116 28.74 -3.32 18.18
CA LYS A 116 27.86 -2.55 19.09
C LYS A 116 26.70 -3.41 19.60
N ASN A 117 26.08 -2.97 20.70
CA ASN A 117 24.84 -3.59 21.17
C ASN A 117 23.69 -3.28 20.22
N ASP A 118 22.84 -4.28 19.97
CA ASP A 118 21.63 -4.15 19.17
C ASP A 118 20.78 -2.98 19.66
N ALA A 119 20.34 -2.14 18.72
CA ALA A 119 19.44 -1.04 19.00
C ALA A 119 18.02 -1.41 18.58
N TRP A 120 17.05 -1.00 19.39
CA TRP A 120 15.63 -1.18 19.09
C TRP A 120 14.95 0.17 18.91
N SER A 121 14.07 0.24 17.90
CA SER A 121 13.13 1.35 17.75
C SER A 121 11.76 0.81 17.36
N GLY A 122 10.70 1.43 17.85
CA GLY A 122 9.36 0.94 17.59
C GLY A 122 8.30 1.63 18.43
N GLY A 123 7.06 1.26 18.19
CA GLY A 123 5.91 1.79 18.91
C GLY A 123 4.68 1.91 18.03
N LEU A 124 3.62 2.44 18.63
CA LEU A 124 2.43 2.86 17.90
C LEU A 124 2.77 4.05 17.02
N GLY A 125 2.40 3.94 15.75
CA GLY A 125 2.45 5.06 14.81
C GLY A 125 1.10 5.74 14.69
N ASP A 126 1.08 6.76 13.86
CA ASP A 126 -0.07 7.63 13.68
C ASP A 126 -1.18 6.97 12.86
N THR A 127 -2.41 7.18 13.30
CA THR A 127 -3.61 6.62 12.70
C THR A 127 -4.03 7.44 11.48
N THR A 128 -4.31 6.77 10.37
CA THR A 128 -4.98 7.38 9.22
C THR A 128 -6.48 7.11 9.32
N ALA A 129 -7.33 8.13 9.18
CA ALA A 129 -8.78 7.99 9.05
C ALA A 129 -9.22 8.48 7.67
N ILE A 130 -10.06 7.72 6.96
CA ILE A 130 -10.47 8.02 5.58
C ILE A 130 -11.97 7.88 5.45
N LEU A 131 -12.60 8.90 4.87
CA LEU A 131 -13.94 8.82 4.30
C LEU A 131 -13.82 8.56 2.79
N ARG A 132 -14.43 7.46 2.36
CA ARG A 132 -14.43 7.01 0.97
C ARG A 132 -15.81 7.22 0.36
N ASN A 133 -15.87 7.67 -0.89
CA ASN A 133 -17.05 7.59 -1.74
C ASN A 133 -16.79 6.84 -3.05
N GLN A 134 -17.48 5.72 -3.28
CA GLN A 134 -17.63 5.10 -4.60
C GLN A 134 -18.76 5.80 -5.35
N PHE A 135 -18.41 6.59 -6.36
CA PHE A 135 -19.36 7.32 -7.19
C PHE A 135 -19.67 6.61 -8.52
N MET A 136 -18.87 5.61 -8.90
CA MET A 136 -19.10 4.78 -10.10
C MET A 136 -18.87 3.31 -9.78
N SER A 137 -19.75 2.43 -10.29
CA SER A 137 -19.71 0.99 -9.99
C SER A 137 -20.02 0.16 -11.23
N GLN A 138 -19.16 -0.80 -11.54
CA GLN A 138 -19.45 -1.78 -12.60
C GLN A 138 -20.69 -2.62 -12.31
N LYS A 139 -21.00 -2.84 -11.02
CA LYS A 139 -22.21 -3.56 -10.62
C LYS A 139 -23.49 -2.83 -11.03
N ASP A 140 -23.40 -1.52 -11.20
CA ASP A 140 -24.51 -0.65 -11.59
C ASP A 140 -24.47 -0.34 -13.12
N GLY A 141 -23.64 -1.07 -13.89
CA GLY A 141 -23.57 -0.98 -15.36
C GLY A 141 -22.48 -0.05 -15.91
N ALA A 142 -21.66 0.57 -15.04
CA ALA A 142 -20.55 1.41 -15.48
C ALA A 142 -19.39 0.57 -16.09
N PRO A 143 -18.53 1.14 -16.95
CA PRO A 143 -17.42 0.40 -17.55
C PRO A 143 -16.35 -0.01 -16.52
N LEU A 144 -16.16 0.80 -15.48
CA LEU A 144 -15.22 0.56 -14.38
C LEU A 144 -15.80 1.11 -13.07
N SER A 145 -15.25 0.68 -11.94
CA SER A 145 -15.63 1.19 -10.62
C SER A 145 -14.64 2.27 -10.21
N LEU A 146 -15.13 3.40 -9.70
CA LEU A 146 -14.31 4.52 -9.25
C LEU A 146 -14.69 4.96 -7.84
N ALA A 147 -13.69 5.37 -7.09
CA ALA A 147 -13.87 5.97 -5.78
C ALA A 147 -12.90 7.11 -5.52
N LEU A 148 -13.32 8.03 -4.65
CA LEU A 148 -12.49 9.09 -4.07
C LEU A 148 -12.33 8.86 -2.58
N ASP A 149 -11.16 9.25 -2.08
CA ASP A 149 -10.76 9.18 -0.68
C ASP A 149 -10.45 10.59 -0.17
N LEU A 150 -11.06 10.96 0.95
CA LEU A 150 -10.73 12.14 1.74
C LEU A 150 -10.39 11.67 3.13
N GLY A 151 -9.20 11.98 3.62
CA GLY A 151 -8.74 11.47 4.90
C GLY A 151 -7.86 12.44 5.65
N MET A 152 -7.52 12.01 6.85
CA MET A 152 -6.62 12.72 7.75
C MET A 152 -5.63 11.75 8.38
N PHE A 153 -4.44 12.27 8.62
CA PHE A 153 -3.40 11.62 9.39
C PHE A 153 -3.41 12.24 10.79
N VAL A 154 -3.62 11.40 11.80
CA VAL A 154 -3.90 11.82 13.18
C VAL A 154 -2.71 11.46 14.06
N PRO A 155 -2.08 12.44 14.75
CA PRO A 155 -0.89 12.24 15.57
C PRO A 155 -1.23 11.49 16.87
N THR A 156 -1.41 10.18 16.75
CA THR A 156 -1.80 9.25 17.82
C THR A 156 -0.65 8.34 18.23
N GLY A 157 0.42 8.31 17.43
CA GLY A 157 1.61 7.55 17.69
C GLY A 157 2.46 8.16 18.80
N GLU A 158 3.30 7.32 19.36
CA GLU A 158 4.24 7.74 20.38
C GLU A 158 5.36 8.58 19.76
N VAL A 159 5.77 9.67 20.43
CA VAL A 159 6.80 10.57 19.90
C VAL A 159 7.99 10.67 20.85
N GLY A 160 9.19 10.34 20.38
CA GLY A 160 10.40 10.24 21.20
C GLY A 160 11.62 9.79 20.37
N GLN A 161 12.79 9.64 21.01
CA GLN A 161 14.04 9.25 20.32
C GLN A 161 13.95 7.89 19.63
N ASN A 162 13.12 6.97 20.13
CA ASN A 162 12.96 5.62 19.60
C ASN A 162 11.55 5.34 19.07
N ASN A 163 10.68 6.36 19.04
CA ASN A 163 9.27 6.19 18.70
C ASN A 163 8.98 6.72 17.29
N ILE A 164 7.94 6.17 16.68
CA ILE A 164 7.68 6.31 15.24
C ILE A 164 6.59 7.33 14.87
N GLY A 165 5.90 7.89 15.87
CA GLY A 165 4.92 8.95 15.67
C GLY A 165 5.60 10.25 15.24
N THR A 166 5.02 10.93 14.26
CA THR A 166 5.57 12.20 13.76
C THR A 166 5.12 13.38 14.62
N GLY A 167 4.00 13.23 15.33
CA GLY A 167 3.35 14.32 16.05
C GLY A 167 2.71 15.37 15.12
N ALA A 168 2.66 15.11 13.81
CA ALA A 168 2.10 15.99 12.81
C ALA A 168 0.69 15.55 12.42
N TRP A 169 -0.17 16.52 12.12
CA TRP A 169 -1.40 16.25 11.38
C TRP A 169 -1.10 16.13 9.89
N GLY A 170 -2.01 15.55 9.13
CA GLY A 170 -1.93 15.59 7.68
C GLY A 170 -3.28 15.46 7.00
N GLY A 171 -3.39 16.03 5.80
CA GLY A 171 -4.54 15.91 4.91
C GLY A 171 -4.26 14.88 3.82
N LEU A 172 -5.17 13.93 3.64
CA LEU A 172 -5.07 12.89 2.62
C LEU A 172 -6.15 13.11 1.56
N VAL A 173 -5.75 13.07 0.30
CA VAL A 173 -6.65 12.92 -0.83
C VAL A 173 -6.24 11.70 -1.64
N GLY A 174 -7.21 10.99 -2.21
CA GLY A 174 -6.93 9.81 -3.00
C GLY A 174 -8.03 9.47 -3.97
N ALA A 175 -7.71 8.57 -4.89
CA ALA A 175 -8.64 8.03 -5.86
C ALA A 175 -8.26 6.59 -6.17
N GLY A 176 -9.23 5.78 -6.54
CA GLY A 176 -8.94 4.43 -7.01
C GLY A 176 -9.93 3.97 -8.07
N ALA A 177 -9.43 3.06 -8.90
CA ALA A 177 -10.18 2.45 -9.98
C ALA A 177 -10.08 0.93 -9.90
N THR A 178 -11.19 0.25 -10.20
CA THR A 178 -11.21 -1.22 -10.32
C THR A 178 -11.96 -1.62 -11.57
N TRP A 179 -11.36 -2.54 -12.31
CA TRP A 179 -11.94 -3.15 -13.49
C TRP A 179 -11.99 -4.67 -13.32
N MET A 180 -13.20 -5.21 -13.31
CA MET A 180 -13.51 -6.63 -13.19
C MET A 180 -13.95 -7.18 -14.54
N ILE A 181 -13.36 -8.29 -14.97
CA ILE A 181 -13.71 -8.99 -16.22
C ILE A 181 -13.65 -10.49 -15.95
N GLY A 182 -14.81 -11.12 -15.81
CA GLY A 182 -14.87 -12.52 -15.40
C GLY A 182 -14.05 -12.78 -14.13
N SER A 183 -13.08 -13.69 -14.21
CA SER A 183 -12.18 -14.03 -13.10
C SER A 183 -10.97 -13.10 -12.95
N HIS A 184 -10.92 -11.98 -13.69
CA HIS A 184 -9.82 -11.01 -13.62
C HIS A 184 -10.23 -9.76 -12.84
N ARG A 185 -9.30 -9.23 -12.05
CA ARG A 185 -9.40 -7.95 -11.36
C ARG A 185 -8.14 -7.14 -11.64
N LEU A 186 -8.31 -5.95 -12.21
CA LEU A 186 -7.30 -4.93 -12.28
C LEU A 186 -7.68 -3.77 -11.36
N GLU A 187 -6.74 -3.27 -10.59
CA GLU A 187 -6.96 -2.27 -9.56
C GLU A 187 -5.79 -1.30 -9.51
N THR A 188 -6.12 -0.02 -9.34
CA THR A 188 -5.14 1.02 -9.07
C THR A 188 -5.65 1.95 -7.99
N ASP A 189 -4.75 2.39 -7.12
CA ASP A 189 -5.02 3.37 -6.06
C ASP A 189 -3.93 4.44 -6.07
N LEU A 190 -4.35 5.68 -5.91
CA LEU A 190 -3.52 6.86 -5.80
C LEU A 190 -3.83 7.55 -4.47
N SER A 191 -2.81 7.96 -3.72
CA SER A 191 -3.01 8.82 -2.56
C SER A 191 -1.90 9.87 -2.46
N TYR A 192 -2.29 11.09 -2.15
CA TYR A 192 -1.39 12.19 -1.80
C TYR A 192 -1.66 12.63 -0.37
N LEU A 193 -0.61 12.72 0.44
CA LEU A 193 -0.67 13.12 1.84
C LEU A 193 0.22 14.34 2.04
N ILE A 194 -0.38 15.40 2.56
CA ILE A 194 0.29 16.64 2.95
C ILE A 194 0.36 16.66 4.47
N TYR A 195 1.52 16.97 5.03
CA TYR A 195 1.68 17.09 6.48
C TYR A 195 1.66 18.55 6.92
N THR A 196 1.14 18.79 8.12
CA THR A 196 1.42 20.02 8.86
C THR A 196 2.79 19.91 9.51
N GLU A 197 3.28 21.02 10.03
CA GLU A 197 4.43 21.01 10.93
C GLU A 197 4.19 20.07 12.12
N GLY A 198 5.21 19.28 12.46
CA GLY A 198 5.19 18.29 13.52
C GLY A 198 6.02 18.72 14.74
N LYS A 199 6.44 17.73 15.55
CA LYS A 199 7.26 18.01 16.74
C LYS A 199 8.68 18.44 16.32
N LYS A 200 9.26 19.40 17.07
CA LYS A 200 10.60 19.99 16.85
C LYS A 200 10.72 20.83 15.56
N GLU A 201 9.65 21.48 15.13
CA GLU A 201 9.66 22.38 13.95
C GLU A 201 10.09 21.66 12.65
N VAL A 202 9.88 20.34 12.62
CA VAL A 202 10.11 19.50 11.43
C VAL A 202 8.80 19.30 10.70
N THR A 203 8.74 19.73 9.45
CA THR A 203 7.67 19.41 8.51
C THR A 203 8.07 18.19 7.70
N LYS A 204 7.27 17.12 7.80
CA LYS A 204 7.46 15.92 7.00
C LYS A 204 7.18 16.21 5.53
N GLY A 205 8.01 15.69 4.65
CA GLY A 205 7.79 15.83 3.22
C GLY A 205 6.47 15.18 2.78
N ASP A 206 5.78 15.83 1.84
CA ASP A 206 4.57 15.29 1.25
C ASP A 206 4.83 13.92 0.61
N ARG A 207 3.80 13.07 0.63
CA ARG A 207 3.91 11.70 0.14
C ARG A 207 2.87 11.38 -0.93
N LEU A 208 3.35 10.96 -2.09
CA LEU A 208 2.58 10.34 -3.16
C LEU A 208 2.73 8.82 -3.11
N ARG A 209 1.63 8.09 -3.24
CA ARG A 209 1.61 6.64 -3.45
C ARG A 209 0.77 6.29 -4.65
N VAL A 210 1.29 5.36 -5.47
CA VAL A 210 0.58 4.75 -6.57
C VAL A 210 0.71 3.24 -6.44
N ASN A 211 -0.42 2.56 -6.27
CA ASN A 211 -0.47 1.10 -6.13
C ASN A 211 -1.16 0.52 -7.35
N GLY A 212 -0.59 -0.53 -7.93
CA GLY A 212 -1.17 -1.30 -9.01
C GLY A 212 -1.36 -2.75 -8.57
N HIS A 213 -2.48 -3.35 -8.94
CA HIS A 213 -2.82 -4.70 -8.52
C HIS A 213 -3.55 -5.44 -9.64
N TYR A 214 -3.06 -6.64 -9.95
CA TYR A 214 -3.74 -7.60 -10.82
C TYR A 214 -3.99 -8.90 -10.06
N ALA A 215 -5.19 -9.45 -10.16
CA ALA A 215 -5.51 -10.78 -9.65
C ALA A 215 -6.36 -11.58 -10.63
N TYR A 216 -6.12 -12.88 -10.65
CA TYR A 216 -6.89 -13.90 -11.34
C TYR A 216 -7.41 -14.93 -10.35
N ALA A 217 -8.71 -15.16 -10.33
CA ALA A 217 -9.34 -16.16 -9.48
C ALA A 217 -9.29 -17.53 -10.18
N LEU A 218 -8.40 -18.39 -9.69
CA LEU A 218 -8.33 -19.80 -10.13
C LEU A 218 -9.60 -20.55 -9.75
N ASN A 219 -10.14 -20.25 -8.57
CA ASN A 219 -11.40 -20.78 -8.08
C ASN A 219 -11.98 -19.87 -6.98
N ASN A 220 -13.05 -20.32 -6.33
CA ASN A 220 -13.72 -19.57 -5.27
C ASN A 220 -12.90 -19.45 -3.97
N ARG A 221 -11.72 -20.08 -3.90
CA ARG A 221 -10.83 -20.09 -2.72
C ARG A 221 -9.43 -19.56 -2.99
N LEU A 222 -8.91 -19.61 -4.21
CA LEU A 222 -7.54 -19.20 -4.50
C LEU A 222 -7.51 -18.18 -5.65
N ASP A 223 -6.83 -17.07 -5.39
CA ASP A 223 -6.43 -16.09 -6.40
C ASP A 223 -4.91 -16.02 -6.48
N LEU A 224 -4.39 -15.81 -7.69
CA LEU A 224 -2.99 -15.47 -7.93
C LEU A 224 -2.89 -14.14 -8.65
N GLY A 225 -1.77 -13.44 -8.52
CA GLY A 225 -1.64 -12.12 -9.12
C GLY A 225 -0.29 -11.47 -8.99
N LEU A 226 -0.27 -10.17 -9.29
CA LEU A 226 0.88 -9.29 -9.14
C LEU A 226 0.46 -8.01 -8.40
N GLU A 227 1.37 -7.45 -7.62
CA GLU A 227 1.22 -6.10 -7.04
C GLU A 227 2.44 -5.26 -7.35
N GLY A 228 2.21 -3.95 -7.45
CA GLY A 228 3.21 -2.92 -7.62
C GLY A 228 2.92 -1.75 -6.67
N TYR A 229 3.96 -1.22 -6.06
CA TYR A 229 3.90 -0.15 -5.06
C TYR A 229 4.93 0.90 -5.39
N TYR A 230 4.50 2.03 -5.92
CA TYR A 230 5.35 3.20 -6.11
C TYR A 230 5.07 4.20 -4.98
N GLU A 231 6.13 4.70 -4.37
CA GLU A 231 6.09 5.74 -3.34
C GLU A 231 7.10 6.83 -3.68
N TRP A 232 6.67 8.08 -3.58
CA TRP A 232 7.52 9.25 -3.63
C TRP A 232 7.25 10.08 -2.38
N THR A 233 8.29 10.30 -1.59
CA THR A 233 8.26 11.17 -0.42
C THR A 233 9.21 12.32 -0.68
N ARG A 234 8.71 13.55 -0.64
CA ARG A 234 9.53 14.76 -0.77
C ARG A 234 10.47 14.88 0.42
N ALA A 235 11.50 15.71 0.29
CA ALA A 235 12.39 15.97 1.41
C ALA A 235 11.65 16.61 2.59
N ASP A 236 12.07 16.25 3.80
CA ASP A 236 11.65 16.88 5.05
C ASP A 236 12.24 18.30 5.12
N GLU A 237 11.56 19.18 5.85
CA GLU A 237 12.04 20.52 6.17
C GLU A 237 12.17 20.66 7.69
N ALA A 238 13.30 21.18 8.17
CA ALA A 238 13.51 21.49 9.59
C ALA A 238 14.04 22.91 9.70
N ASP A 239 13.40 23.74 10.53
CA ASP A 239 13.77 25.16 10.73
C ASP A 239 13.88 25.95 9.41
N GLY A 240 13.03 25.64 8.41
CA GLY A 240 13.08 26.27 7.08
C GLY A 240 14.19 25.73 6.15
N VAL A 241 14.91 24.69 6.57
CA VAL A 241 16.02 24.08 5.81
C VAL A 241 15.60 22.70 5.28
N ASN A 242 15.70 22.53 3.97
CA ASN A 242 15.50 21.26 3.29
C ASN A 242 16.56 20.23 3.73
N GLN A 243 16.12 19.04 4.12
CA GLN A 243 16.98 17.97 4.65
C GLN A 243 17.60 17.06 3.58
N GLU A 244 17.31 17.32 2.30
CA GLU A 244 17.84 16.60 1.13
C GLU A 244 17.66 15.08 1.22
N ASN A 245 16.54 14.65 1.80
CA ASN A 245 16.21 13.24 2.04
C ASN A 245 14.98 12.79 1.24
N GLU A 246 14.81 13.32 0.02
CA GLU A 246 13.78 12.86 -0.90
C GLU A 246 14.02 11.39 -1.28
N VAL A 247 12.93 10.63 -1.40
CA VAL A 247 12.96 9.19 -1.69
C VAL A 247 11.91 8.83 -2.73
N LYS A 248 12.32 8.04 -3.73
CA LYS A 248 11.41 7.37 -4.68
C LYS A 248 11.68 5.87 -4.68
N THR A 249 10.64 5.07 -4.53
CA THR A 249 10.76 3.61 -4.55
C THR A 249 9.66 2.98 -5.36
N PHE A 250 9.98 1.88 -6.03
CA PHE A 250 9.02 1.01 -6.69
C PHE A 250 9.31 -0.44 -6.33
N PHE A 251 8.32 -1.11 -5.77
CA PHE A 251 8.37 -2.52 -5.42
C PHE A 251 7.33 -3.27 -6.22
N ALA A 252 7.66 -4.45 -6.73
CA ALA A 252 6.68 -5.30 -7.41
C ALA A 252 6.95 -6.79 -7.15
N GLY A 253 5.90 -7.60 -7.29
CA GLY A 253 6.06 -9.04 -7.17
C GLY A 253 4.76 -9.83 -7.09
N PRO A 254 4.88 -11.16 -6.96
CA PRO A 254 3.76 -12.08 -6.97
C PRO A 254 2.98 -12.07 -5.66
N LYS A 255 1.67 -12.35 -5.79
CA LYS A 255 0.75 -12.47 -4.67
C LYS A 255 -0.18 -13.67 -4.80
N PHE A 256 -0.79 -14.01 -3.68
CA PHE A 256 -1.92 -14.91 -3.61
C PHE A 256 -2.98 -14.42 -2.62
N ASN A 257 -4.20 -14.90 -2.78
CA ASN A 257 -5.25 -14.79 -1.75
C ASN A 257 -5.94 -16.14 -1.56
N LEU A 258 -6.09 -16.55 -0.31
CA LEU A 258 -6.89 -17.66 0.15
C LEU A 258 -8.20 -17.13 0.74
N LYS A 259 -9.33 -17.52 0.17
CA LYS A 259 -10.67 -17.08 0.53
C LYS A 259 -11.40 -18.22 1.22
N PHE A 260 -12.01 -17.90 2.36
CA PHE A 260 -12.87 -18.78 3.13
C PHE A 260 -14.23 -18.11 3.31
N PRO A 261 -15.09 -18.12 2.26
CA PRO A 261 -16.35 -17.39 2.26
C PRO A 261 -17.29 -17.82 3.39
N GLU A 262 -17.23 -19.09 3.79
CA GLU A 262 -18.04 -19.68 4.85
C GLU A 262 -17.77 -19.02 6.21
N TYR A 263 -16.55 -18.49 6.39
CA TYR A 263 -16.13 -17.77 7.59
C TYR A 263 -16.02 -16.27 7.36
N GLY A 264 -16.26 -15.75 6.15
CA GLY A 264 -16.01 -14.35 5.82
C GLY A 264 -14.55 -13.93 6.03
N VAL A 265 -13.61 -14.86 5.81
CA VAL A 265 -12.17 -14.65 6.03
C VAL A 265 -11.41 -14.70 4.71
N THR A 266 -10.43 -13.81 4.55
CA THR A 266 -9.47 -13.87 3.46
C THR A 266 -8.05 -13.70 4.01
N LEU A 267 -7.15 -14.60 3.62
CA LEU A 267 -5.72 -14.52 3.91
C LEU A 267 -4.97 -14.23 2.62
N GLY A 268 -4.23 -13.13 2.56
CA GLY A 268 -3.38 -12.76 1.43
C GLY A 268 -1.92 -12.80 1.80
N GLY A 269 -1.07 -13.12 0.81
CA GLY A 269 0.38 -13.00 0.91
C GLY A 269 0.96 -12.40 -0.38
N VAL A 270 1.98 -11.56 -0.24
CA VAL A 270 2.71 -10.97 -1.37
C VAL A 270 4.19 -10.89 -1.01
N VAL A 271 5.05 -11.19 -1.97
CA VAL A 271 6.50 -10.96 -1.88
C VAL A 271 6.85 -9.93 -2.94
N LEU A 272 7.55 -8.87 -2.54
CA LEU A 272 7.85 -7.74 -3.38
C LEU A 272 9.36 -7.54 -3.40
N GLY A 273 9.94 -7.42 -4.59
CA GLY A 273 11.33 -7.00 -4.79
C GLY A 273 11.41 -5.53 -5.22
N ALA A 274 12.50 -4.87 -4.88
CA ALA A 274 12.83 -3.54 -5.36
C ALA A 274 13.03 -3.58 -6.88
N VAL A 275 12.24 -2.79 -7.61
CA VAL A 275 12.37 -2.61 -9.06
C VAL A 275 13.06 -1.28 -9.38
N TYR A 276 12.81 -0.26 -8.56
CA TYR A 276 13.46 1.04 -8.67
C TYR A 276 13.60 1.69 -7.29
N ARG A 277 14.72 2.36 -7.10
CA ARG A 277 15.13 3.02 -5.86
C ARG A 277 15.89 4.28 -6.23
N GLU A 278 15.51 5.40 -5.65
CA GLU A 278 16.24 6.65 -5.71
C GLU A 278 16.21 7.32 -4.33
N TYR A 279 17.38 7.59 -3.77
CA TYR A 279 17.55 8.20 -2.45
C TYR A 279 18.51 9.38 -2.55
N GLU A 280 18.07 10.59 -2.24
CA GLU A 280 18.97 11.77 -2.29
C GLU A 280 20.06 11.77 -1.20
N LYS A 281 19.86 10.95 -0.16
CA LYS A 281 20.80 10.76 0.93
C LYS A 281 21.12 9.29 1.12
N GLN A 282 22.39 8.99 1.43
CA GLN A 282 22.84 7.61 1.66
C GLN A 282 21.95 6.93 2.71
N THR A 283 21.25 5.90 2.29
CA THR A 283 20.19 5.26 3.08
C THR A 283 20.30 3.75 2.98
N LEU A 284 20.14 3.06 4.11
CA LEU A 284 20.01 1.61 4.14
C LEU A 284 18.61 1.21 3.64
N THR A 285 18.55 0.41 2.59
CA THR A 285 17.33 0.16 1.81
C THR A 285 16.83 -1.27 1.92
N GLU A 286 15.60 -1.52 1.49
CA GLU A 286 15.05 -2.87 1.42
C GLU A 286 15.16 -3.41 -0.01
N ASP A 287 15.75 -4.59 -0.19
CA ASP A 287 15.75 -5.30 -1.48
C ASP A 287 14.44 -6.03 -1.72
N TRP A 288 13.90 -6.60 -0.66
CA TRP A 288 12.66 -7.34 -0.71
C TRP A 288 11.88 -7.20 0.59
N ARG A 289 10.59 -7.45 0.48
CA ARG A 289 9.69 -7.50 1.62
C ARG A 289 8.59 -8.52 1.40
N ALA A 290 8.16 -9.12 2.49
CA ALA A 290 7.01 -10.01 2.52
C ALA A 290 5.88 -9.34 3.28
N GLU A 291 4.68 -9.35 2.71
CA GLU A 291 3.49 -8.78 3.35
C GLU A 291 2.37 -9.80 3.38
N PHE A 292 1.69 -9.85 4.51
CA PHE A 292 0.55 -10.70 4.78
C PHE A 292 -0.65 -9.87 5.18
N LYS A 293 -1.83 -10.34 4.83
CA LYS A 293 -3.10 -9.67 5.14
C LYS A 293 -4.12 -10.69 5.59
N LEU A 294 -4.68 -10.49 6.77
CA LEU A 294 -5.85 -11.21 7.24
C LEU A 294 -7.04 -10.26 7.26
N ILE A 295 -8.11 -10.63 6.56
CA ILE A 295 -9.37 -9.88 6.51
C ILE A 295 -10.43 -10.73 7.20
N LYS A 296 -11.25 -10.09 8.04
CA LYS A 296 -12.49 -10.65 8.56
C LYS A 296 -13.65 -9.69 8.30
N LEU A 297 -14.67 -10.17 7.60
CA LEU A 297 -15.94 -9.49 7.40
C LEU A 297 -16.97 -10.00 8.43
N PHE A 298 -17.71 -9.07 9.04
CA PHE A 298 -18.79 -9.31 9.99
C PHE A 298 -20.13 -8.81 9.40
#